data_AF-A0AAD6TW19-F1
#
_entry.id   AF-A0AAD6TW19-F1
#
_cell.length_a   1.000
_cell.length_b   1.000
_cell.length_c   1.000
_cell.angle_alpha   90.00
_cell.angle_beta   90.00
_cell.angle_gamma   90.00
#
_symmetry.space_group_name_H-M   'P 1'
#
loop_
_entity.id
_entity.type
_entity.pdbx_description
1 polymer ?
#
loop_
_entity_poly.entity_id
_entity_poly.type
_entity_poly.pdbx_seq_one_letter_code
_entity_poly.pdbx_strand_id
1 'polypeptide(L)'
;MLLGASSLLLSITLCAGLAPKGPWDAFNYAPASKLVRPVSVRSTHGSVVRAQRLVKDASAKATFTGNSSYVVLDWGKEVGGILSLTINDATPASQFSLSFTESPQFINPDRSDDSCHSTAAGDGDGVQSFRAPLTKGLLTQTIGQQRGGFRFLTIVSNSADPLTISNISLAITFMPHWDDLRAYPGYFFAPDPGFHDVDFLTKLWYAGAYTVQTNTIDAHEARLQPCPAAGGWANDASGGPVEGPILVDGAQRDRVFSVDYTIDSYFASDYTAPTTVPTDALLFRLIPEQKKRDAGGAA
;
A
#
# COMPACT_ATOMS: atom_id res chain seq x y z
N MET A 1 -46.47 33.18 -35.51
CA MET A 1 -45.88 31.90 -35.05
C MET A 1 -44.46 32.18 -34.60
N LEU A 2 -44.23 32.31 -33.29
CA LEU A 2 -42.90 32.18 -32.69
C LEU A 2 -43.11 31.29 -31.45
N LEU A 3 -42.66 30.04 -31.51
CA LEU A 3 -42.58 29.18 -30.33
C LEU A 3 -41.23 29.44 -29.65
N GLY A 4 -41.26 29.95 -28.42
CA GLY A 4 -40.09 30.02 -27.56
C GLY A 4 -39.86 28.67 -26.88
N ALA A 5 -38.73 28.03 -27.16
CA ALA A 5 -38.26 26.87 -26.42
C ALA A 5 -37.58 27.35 -25.13
N SER A 6 -38.16 27.05 -23.97
CA SER A 6 -37.48 27.20 -22.68
C SER A 6 -36.64 25.95 -22.42
N SER A 7 -35.32 26.08 -22.53
CA SER A 7 -34.37 25.05 -22.10
C SER A 7 -34.30 25.04 -20.58
N LEU A 8 -34.85 24.00 -19.96
CA LEU A 8 -34.69 23.72 -18.54
C LEU A 8 -33.29 23.13 -18.31
N LEU A 9 -32.35 23.95 -17.85
CA LEU A 9 -31.04 23.48 -17.38
C LEU A 9 -31.23 22.75 -16.05
N LEU A 10 -31.23 21.43 -16.10
CA LEU A 10 -31.19 20.57 -14.92
C LEU A 10 -29.78 20.65 -14.33
N SER A 11 -29.59 21.43 -13.26
CA SER A 11 -28.36 21.40 -12.48
C SER A 11 -28.30 20.06 -11.73
N ILE A 12 -27.62 19.08 -12.32
CA ILE A 12 -27.25 17.85 -11.62
C ILE A 12 -26.14 18.25 -10.65
N THR A 13 -26.50 18.54 -9.40
CA THR A 13 -25.52 18.60 -8.31
C THR A 13 -25.04 17.17 -8.10
N LEU A 14 -23.81 16.85 -8.55
CA LEU A 14 -23.12 15.66 -8.08
C LEU A 14 -22.95 15.82 -6.56
N CYS A 15 -23.83 15.20 -5.78
CA CYS A 15 -23.51 14.89 -4.38
C CYS A 15 -22.36 13.89 -4.43
N ALA A 16 -21.12 14.36 -4.32
CA ALA A 16 -20.04 13.52 -3.85
C ALA A 16 -20.43 13.07 -2.44
N GLY A 17 -21.00 11.87 -2.34
CA GLY A 17 -21.57 11.36 -1.10
C GLY A 17 -20.46 10.99 -0.15
N LEU A 18 -19.88 11.95 0.56
CA LEU A 18 -18.99 11.67 1.68
C LEU A 18 -19.82 11.21 2.88
N ALA A 19 -19.26 10.31 3.69
CA ALA A 19 -19.82 10.02 4.99
C ALA A 19 -19.97 11.32 5.80
N PRO A 20 -21.10 11.51 6.52
CA PRO A 20 -21.20 12.62 7.46
C PRO A 20 -20.15 12.47 8.57
N LYS A 21 -19.91 13.55 9.33
CA LYS A 21 -19.05 13.45 10.52
C LYS A 21 -19.72 12.57 11.57
N GLY A 22 -18.95 11.70 12.22
CA GLY A 22 -19.49 10.77 13.21
C GLY A 22 -18.43 10.08 14.06
N PRO A 23 -18.85 9.27 15.05
CA PRO A 23 -17.93 8.54 15.92
C PRO A 23 -17.03 7.56 15.16
N TRP A 24 -17.46 7.09 13.98
CA TRP A 24 -16.70 6.20 13.11
C TRP A 24 -15.45 6.85 12.50
N ASP A 25 -15.36 8.18 12.45
CA ASP A 25 -14.20 8.91 11.91
C ASP A 25 -12.90 8.55 12.65
N ALA A 26 -13.01 8.14 13.92
CA ALA A 26 -11.88 7.72 14.75
C ALA A 26 -11.22 6.41 14.29
N PHE A 27 -11.90 5.62 13.46
CA PHE A 27 -11.44 4.30 13.02
C PHE A 27 -10.84 4.32 11.61
N ASN A 28 -10.87 5.47 10.92
CA ASN A 28 -10.36 5.57 9.56
C ASN A 28 -8.82 5.50 9.52
N TYR A 29 -8.29 4.38 9.01
CA TYR A 29 -6.86 4.15 8.85
C TYR A 29 -6.25 4.91 7.66
N ALA A 30 -7.03 5.47 6.74
CA ALA A 30 -6.49 6.17 5.59
C ALA A 30 -5.59 7.36 5.99
N PRO A 31 -4.43 7.53 5.36
CA PRO A 31 -3.58 8.70 5.55
C PRO A 31 -4.28 10.01 5.13
N ALA A 32 -4.01 11.10 5.84
CA ALA A 32 -4.55 12.43 5.50
C ALA A 32 -3.88 13.06 4.27
N SER A 33 -2.80 12.46 3.78
CA SER A 33 -2.02 12.93 2.63
C SER A 33 -1.43 11.72 1.91
N LYS A 34 -1.31 11.81 0.58
CA LYS A 34 -0.55 10.84 -0.22
C LYS A 34 0.96 10.92 0.02
N LEU A 35 1.48 11.96 0.67
CA LEU A 35 2.88 12.01 1.08
C LEU A 35 2.99 11.72 2.58
N VAL A 36 3.43 10.51 2.90
CA VAL A 36 3.58 10.05 4.29
C VAL A 36 5.06 9.97 4.69
N ARG A 37 5.29 9.89 6.01
CA ARG A 37 6.62 9.72 6.62
C ARG A 37 6.55 8.63 7.71
N PRO A 38 7.68 7.98 8.03
CA PRO A 38 7.74 7.04 9.15
C PRO A 38 7.38 7.73 10.47
N VAL A 39 6.62 7.04 11.33
CA VAL A 39 6.10 7.61 12.59
C VAL A 39 7.05 7.39 13.76
N SER A 40 7.87 6.34 13.72
CA SER A 40 8.82 6.04 14.79
C SER A 40 10.03 5.24 14.32
N VAL A 41 11.11 5.30 15.11
CA VAL A 41 12.24 4.38 14.96
C VAL A 41 11.94 3.15 15.80
N ARG A 42 11.75 2.00 15.15
CA ARG A 42 11.46 0.71 15.79
C ARG A 42 12.69 0.17 16.51
N SER A 43 13.85 0.22 15.86
CA SER A 43 15.12 -0.24 16.43
C SER A 43 16.31 0.36 15.70
N THR A 44 17.49 0.28 16.32
CA THR A 44 18.76 0.74 15.76
C THR A 44 19.85 -0.23 16.19
N HIS A 45 20.72 -0.62 15.28
CA HIS A 45 21.78 -1.58 15.52
C HIS A 45 23.09 -1.09 14.90
N GLY A 46 24.21 -1.36 15.58
CA GLY A 46 25.52 -0.87 15.17
C GLY A 46 25.70 0.62 15.42
N SER A 47 26.56 1.23 14.60
CA SER A 47 27.00 2.62 14.74
C SER A 47 26.15 3.56 13.88
N VAL A 48 25.06 4.05 14.46
CA VAL A 48 24.20 5.08 13.85
C VAL A 48 24.03 6.27 14.79
N VAL A 49 24.52 7.43 14.35
CA VAL A 49 24.41 8.69 15.07
C VAL A 49 23.06 9.33 14.76
N ARG A 50 22.31 9.67 15.82
CA ARG A 50 21.04 10.42 15.73
C ARG A 50 19.93 9.72 14.92
N ALA A 51 19.87 8.39 14.93
CA ALA A 51 18.83 7.62 14.22
C ALA A 51 17.39 8.14 14.46
N GLN A 52 17.06 8.49 15.70
CA GLN A 52 15.75 9.01 16.13
C GLN A 52 15.37 10.35 15.48
N ARG A 53 16.33 11.04 14.84
CA ARG A 53 16.05 12.28 14.11
C ARG A 53 15.34 12.01 12.78
N LEU A 54 15.50 10.81 12.19
CA LEU A 54 14.89 10.46 10.89
C LEU A 54 13.37 10.55 10.84
N VAL A 55 12.70 10.48 12.00
CA VAL A 55 11.23 10.55 12.12
C VAL A 55 10.73 11.87 12.70
N LYS A 56 11.61 12.81 13.06
CA LYS A 56 11.21 14.07 13.71
C LYS A 56 10.89 15.18 12.72
N ASP A 57 11.72 15.33 11.70
CA ASP A 57 11.61 16.38 10.70
C ASP A 57 12.34 15.95 9.41
N ALA A 58 11.87 16.43 8.27
CA ALA A 58 12.44 16.11 6.96
C ALA A 58 13.91 16.54 6.81
N SER A 59 14.31 17.65 7.43
CA SER A 59 15.70 18.15 7.36
C SER A 59 16.64 17.44 8.34
N ALA A 60 16.09 16.67 9.28
CA ALA A 60 16.84 16.07 10.35
C ALA A 60 17.62 14.84 9.85
N LYS A 61 18.92 14.81 10.16
CA LYS A 61 19.88 13.85 9.59
C LYS A 61 20.24 12.75 10.59
N ALA A 62 20.50 11.56 10.06
CA ALA A 62 21.21 10.50 10.77
C ALA A 62 22.41 10.04 9.95
N THR A 63 23.47 9.61 10.64
CA THR A 63 24.73 9.20 10.02
C THR A 63 25.08 7.79 10.45
N PHE A 64 25.22 6.89 9.48
CA PHE A 64 25.75 5.54 9.64
C PHE A 64 27.27 5.63 9.53
N THR A 65 28.01 4.99 10.45
CA THR A 65 29.49 5.04 10.47
C THR A 65 30.13 3.66 10.66
N GLY A 66 29.38 2.60 10.41
CA GLY A 66 29.86 1.24 10.57
C GLY A 66 29.15 0.28 9.62
N ASN A 67 29.91 -0.67 9.10
CA ASN A 67 29.37 -1.72 8.25
C ASN A 67 28.28 -2.51 9.00
N SER A 68 27.22 -2.89 8.29
CA SER A 68 26.06 -3.60 8.85
C SER A 68 25.32 -2.84 9.95
N SER A 69 25.55 -1.53 10.10
CA SER A 69 24.74 -0.69 10.99
C SER A 69 23.41 -0.38 10.30
N TYR A 70 22.30 -0.49 11.02
CA TYR A 70 20.97 -0.29 10.44
C TYR A 70 19.99 0.40 11.36
N VAL A 71 18.99 1.03 10.76
CA VAL A 71 17.83 1.62 11.44
C VAL A 71 16.58 1.00 10.85
N VAL A 72 15.65 0.62 11.73
CA VAL A 72 14.32 0.14 11.33
C VAL A 72 13.31 1.25 11.62
N LEU A 73 12.57 1.64 10.59
CA LEU A 73 11.54 2.68 10.64
C LEU A 73 10.17 2.01 10.60
N ASP A 74 9.29 2.40 11.53
CA ASP A 74 7.89 1.95 11.57
C ASP A 74 7.01 3.07 11.02
N TRP A 75 6.17 2.72 10.05
CA TRP A 75 5.17 3.62 9.45
C TRP A 75 3.86 3.65 10.23
N GLY A 76 3.73 2.82 11.27
CA GLY A 76 2.61 2.72 12.20
C GLY A 76 1.48 1.83 11.68
N LYS A 77 1.36 1.73 10.36
CA LYS A 77 0.38 0.94 9.61
C LYS A 77 0.94 0.59 8.24
N GLU A 78 0.24 -0.29 7.55
CA GLU A 78 0.52 -0.68 6.18
C GLU A 78 0.53 0.55 5.25
N VAL A 79 1.54 0.65 4.39
CA VAL A 79 1.67 1.70 3.36
C VAL A 79 2.22 1.08 2.08
N GLY A 80 2.08 1.76 0.95
CA GLY A 80 2.66 1.30 -0.31
C GLY A 80 2.78 2.42 -1.32
N GLY A 81 3.91 2.44 -2.05
CA GLY A 81 4.18 3.45 -3.06
C GLY A 81 5.67 3.73 -3.27
N ILE A 82 5.96 4.94 -3.76
CA ILE A 82 7.30 5.35 -4.21
C ILE A 82 8.09 5.98 -3.07
N LEU A 83 9.16 5.32 -2.62
CA LEU A 83 10.01 5.80 -1.54
C LEU A 83 10.99 6.86 -2.06
N SER A 84 11.21 7.89 -1.24
CA SER A 84 12.28 8.87 -1.43
C SER A 84 13.08 9.06 -0.14
N LEU A 85 14.38 9.29 -0.29
CA LEU A 85 15.29 9.71 0.79
C LEU A 85 16.37 10.65 0.24
N THR A 86 16.94 11.50 1.07
CA THR A 86 18.05 12.38 0.68
C THR A 86 19.37 11.85 1.19
N ILE A 87 20.32 11.64 0.28
CA ILE A 87 21.73 11.37 0.59
C ILE A 87 22.41 12.72 0.78
N ASN A 88 22.67 13.09 2.03
CA ASN A 88 23.31 14.35 2.36
C ASN A 88 24.82 14.28 2.19
N ASP A 89 25.40 13.15 2.60
CA ASP A 89 26.84 12.95 2.57
C ASP A 89 27.17 11.48 2.43
N ALA A 90 28.22 11.20 1.67
CA ALA A 90 28.71 9.88 1.30
C ALA A 90 30.15 10.01 0.81
N THR A 91 30.96 8.99 1.06
CA THR A 91 32.29 8.81 0.47
C THR A 91 32.17 7.99 -0.83
N PRO A 92 33.25 7.87 -1.63
CA PRO A 92 33.25 7.04 -2.83
C PRO A 92 33.01 5.54 -2.58
N ALA A 93 33.09 5.08 -1.32
CA ALA A 93 32.87 3.68 -0.94
C ALA A 93 31.58 3.46 -0.14
N SER A 94 30.85 4.53 0.20
CA SER A 94 29.54 4.42 0.86
C SER A 94 28.56 3.64 0.00
N GLN A 95 27.89 2.67 0.59
CA GLN A 95 26.79 1.91 -0.01
C GLN A 95 25.77 1.53 1.06
N PHE A 96 24.53 1.33 0.65
CA PHE A 96 23.45 0.92 1.55
C PHE A 96 22.41 0.08 0.83
N SER A 97 21.58 -0.59 1.60
CA SER A 97 20.44 -1.36 1.11
C SER A 97 19.18 -1.02 1.87
N LEU A 98 18.05 -1.26 1.22
CA LEU A 98 16.72 -1.14 1.80
C LEU A 98 16.05 -2.51 1.81
N SER A 99 15.47 -2.87 2.95
CA SER A 99 14.62 -4.05 3.09
C SER A 99 13.27 -3.70 3.71
N PHE A 100 12.27 -4.50 3.36
CA PHE A 100 10.86 -4.16 3.59
C PHE A 100 10.11 -5.35 4.17
N THR A 101 9.25 -5.11 5.17
CA THR A 101 8.35 -6.13 5.71
C THR A 101 7.05 -5.54 6.24
N GLU A 102 5.95 -6.31 6.20
CA GLU A 102 4.68 -5.96 6.83
C GLU A 102 4.67 -6.27 8.34
N SER A 103 5.43 -7.30 8.77
CA SER A 103 5.40 -7.82 10.14
C SER A 103 6.67 -7.53 10.92
N PRO A 104 6.57 -7.14 12.20
CA PRO A 104 7.77 -6.96 13.03
C PRO A 104 8.56 -8.27 13.26
N GLN A 105 7.97 -9.43 12.98
CA GLN A 105 8.63 -10.73 13.14
C GLN A 105 9.64 -11.03 12.02
N PHE A 106 9.50 -10.40 10.85
CA PHE A 106 10.34 -10.64 9.68
C PHE A 106 11.30 -9.49 9.37
N ILE A 107 11.45 -8.53 10.30
CA ILE A 107 12.44 -7.46 10.17
C ILE A 107 13.84 -8.07 10.02
N ASN A 108 14.47 -7.81 8.86
CA ASN A 108 15.79 -8.30 8.55
C ASN A 108 16.56 -7.26 7.72
N PRO A 109 17.83 -6.94 8.03
CA PRO A 109 18.60 -5.97 7.24
C PRO A 109 19.02 -6.50 5.85
N ASP A 110 19.03 -7.82 5.65
CA ASP A 110 19.57 -8.48 4.47
C ASP A 110 18.49 -9.15 3.60
N ARG A 111 17.22 -9.06 3.99
CA ARG A 111 16.08 -9.72 3.33
C ARG A 111 14.80 -8.90 3.46
N SER A 112 13.98 -8.89 2.42
CA SER A 112 12.60 -8.40 2.46
C SER A 112 11.64 -9.59 2.44
N ASP A 113 10.39 -9.40 2.84
CA ASP A 113 9.34 -10.41 2.65
C ASP A 113 9.25 -10.80 1.16
N ASP A 114 8.96 -12.06 0.88
CA ASP A 114 8.82 -12.57 -0.49
C ASP A 114 7.55 -12.00 -1.17
N SER A 115 7.72 -11.25 -2.26
CA SER A 115 6.60 -10.64 -3.01
C SER A 115 6.12 -11.46 -4.20
N CYS A 116 6.75 -12.59 -4.52
CA CYS A 116 6.28 -13.45 -5.59
C CYS A 116 6.67 -14.91 -5.40
N HIS A 117 7.97 -15.20 -5.31
CA HIS A 117 8.46 -16.54 -5.07
C HIS A 117 8.74 -16.72 -3.58
N SER A 118 7.92 -17.52 -2.90
CA SER A 118 8.21 -17.89 -1.52
C SER A 118 9.40 -18.86 -1.48
N THR A 119 10.44 -18.49 -0.73
CA THR A 119 11.57 -19.37 -0.43
C THR A 119 11.53 -19.77 1.03
N ALA A 120 12.04 -20.97 1.36
CA ALA A 120 12.13 -21.39 2.76
C ALA A 120 13.04 -20.48 3.60
N ALA A 121 13.94 -19.73 2.96
CA ALA A 121 14.84 -18.78 3.59
C ALA A 121 14.26 -17.34 3.67
N GLY A 122 13.11 -17.08 3.03
CA GLY A 122 12.50 -15.74 2.96
C GLY A 122 13.41 -14.73 2.28
N ASP A 123 14.06 -15.12 1.19
CA ASP A 123 15.07 -14.33 0.48
C ASP A 123 14.84 -14.25 -1.04
N GLY A 124 13.65 -14.62 -1.52
CA GLY A 124 13.30 -14.63 -2.93
C GLY A 124 13.42 -13.25 -3.58
N ASP A 125 13.15 -12.19 -2.82
CA ASP A 125 13.24 -10.80 -3.29
C ASP A 125 14.59 -10.12 -2.98
N GLY A 126 15.24 -10.54 -1.89
CA GLY A 126 16.44 -9.89 -1.37
C GLY A 126 16.19 -8.45 -0.88
N VAL A 127 17.12 -7.55 -1.21
CA VAL A 127 17.10 -6.13 -0.80
C VAL A 127 17.33 -5.20 -1.99
N GLN A 128 16.81 -3.99 -1.91
CA GLN A 128 17.16 -2.96 -2.88
C GLN A 128 18.53 -2.38 -2.54
N SER A 129 19.53 -2.71 -3.36
CA SER A 129 20.92 -2.30 -3.13
C SER A 129 21.28 -1.01 -3.87
N PHE A 130 21.90 -0.07 -3.16
CA PHE A 130 22.48 1.15 -3.70
C PHE A 130 23.99 1.10 -3.56
N ARG A 131 24.65 0.78 -4.68
CA ARG A 131 26.09 0.57 -4.75
C ARG A 131 26.85 1.88 -4.84
N ALA A 132 28.08 1.86 -4.35
CA ALA A 132 29.04 2.94 -4.48
C ALA A 132 29.47 3.13 -5.96
N PRO A 133 29.79 4.36 -6.41
CA PRO A 133 29.67 5.62 -5.66
C PRO A 133 28.23 6.13 -5.64
N LEU A 134 27.79 6.66 -4.49
CA LEU A 134 26.46 7.26 -4.34
C LEU A 134 26.44 8.71 -4.84
N THR A 135 25.38 9.08 -5.54
CA THR A 135 25.09 10.47 -5.90
C THR A 135 24.41 11.17 -4.73
N LYS A 136 24.99 12.30 -4.26
CA LYS A 136 24.35 13.13 -3.23
C LYS A 136 23.09 13.80 -3.81
N GLY A 137 22.06 13.95 -2.98
CA GLY A 137 20.80 14.56 -3.38
C GLY A 137 19.59 13.69 -3.07
N LEU A 138 18.45 14.04 -3.66
CA LEU A 138 17.21 13.28 -3.51
C LEU A 138 17.30 12.00 -4.35
N LEU A 139 17.16 10.88 -3.68
CA LEU A 139 16.99 9.56 -4.27
C LEU A 139 15.50 9.22 -4.20
N THR A 140 14.90 8.90 -5.35
CA THR A 140 13.50 8.52 -5.48
C THR A 140 13.43 7.23 -6.27
N GLN A 141 12.70 6.24 -5.77
CA GLN A 141 12.45 5.00 -6.49
C GLN A 141 11.69 5.27 -7.80
N THR A 142 11.92 4.45 -8.82
CA THR A 142 11.00 4.36 -9.96
C THR A 142 9.77 3.54 -9.59
N ILE A 143 8.73 3.57 -10.42
CA ILE A 143 7.54 2.71 -10.26
C ILE A 143 7.97 1.23 -10.18
N GLY A 144 8.81 0.76 -11.10
CA GLY A 144 9.29 -0.63 -11.09
C GLY A 144 10.11 -1.00 -9.84
N GLN A 145 10.68 -0.01 -9.15
CA GLN A 145 11.45 -0.19 -7.91
C GLN A 145 10.60 -0.10 -6.65
N GLN A 146 9.32 0.30 -6.74
CA GLN A 146 8.47 0.37 -5.56
C GLN A 146 8.28 -1.04 -4.98
N ARG A 147 8.29 -1.18 -3.65
CA ARG A 147 8.08 -2.48 -2.99
C ARG A 147 6.65 -2.98 -3.16
N GLY A 148 5.67 -2.06 -3.20
CA GLY A 148 4.29 -2.35 -2.86
C GLY A 148 4.05 -2.18 -1.36
N GLY A 149 3.22 -3.02 -0.76
CA GLY A 149 2.89 -3.02 0.67
C GLY A 149 4.10 -3.28 1.57
N PHE A 150 4.27 -2.44 2.58
CA PHE A 150 5.09 -2.69 3.76
C PHE A 150 4.65 -1.82 4.94
N ARG A 151 5.09 -2.19 6.15
CA ARG A 151 4.99 -1.33 7.34
C ARG A 151 6.35 -0.93 7.91
N PHE A 152 7.34 -1.81 7.79
CA PHE A 152 8.69 -1.59 8.31
C PHE A 152 9.68 -1.46 7.17
N LEU A 153 10.51 -0.41 7.25
CA LEU A 153 11.63 -0.17 6.35
C LEU A 153 12.92 -0.26 7.15
N THR A 154 13.83 -1.16 6.75
CA THR A 154 15.18 -1.20 7.29
C THR A 154 16.14 -0.55 6.31
N ILE A 155 16.95 0.38 6.81
CA ILE A 155 18.05 1.00 6.06
C ILE A 155 19.35 0.51 6.67
N VAL A 156 20.12 -0.25 5.90
CA VAL A 156 21.40 -0.83 6.34
C VAL A 156 22.57 -0.26 5.56
N SER A 157 23.62 0.15 6.27
CA SER A 157 24.89 0.50 5.63
C SER A 157 25.68 -0.77 5.29
N ASN A 158 26.22 -0.86 4.07
CA ASN A 158 27.01 -2.00 3.61
C ASN A 158 28.51 -1.67 3.47
N SER A 159 28.97 -0.62 4.15
CA SER A 159 30.37 -0.18 4.17
C SER A 159 30.74 0.37 5.55
N ALA A 160 32.03 0.39 5.88
CA ALA A 160 32.50 1.12 7.06
C ALA A 160 32.47 2.66 6.85
N ASP A 161 32.38 3.09 5.59
CA ASP A 161 32.35 4.50 5.21
C ASP A 161 31.09 5.24 5.69
N PRO A 162 31.24 6.49 6.17
CA PRO A 162 30.12 7.29 6.61
C PRO A 162 29.04 7.50 5.53
N LEU A 163 27.78 7.34 5.90
CA LEU A 163 26.61 7.66 5.08
C LEU A 163 25.65 8.52 5.89
N THR A 164 25.34 9.73 5.42
CA THR A 164 24.37 10.62 6.08
C THR A 164 23.12 10.76 5.23
N ILE A 165 21.96 10.44 5.81
CA ILE A 165 20.65 10.52 5.14
C ILE A 165 19.65 11.39 5.91
N SER A 166 18.62 11.86 5.20
CA SER A 166 17.47 12.59 5.75
C SER A 166 16.25 12.47 4.84
N ASN A 167 15.16 13.16 5.19
CA ASN A 167 13.97 13.33 4.35
C ASN A 167 13.42 12.02 3.77
N ILE A 168 13.13 11.06 4.65
CA ILE A 168 12.53 9.79 4.27
C ILE A 168 11.03 9.98 4.17
N SER A 169 10.48 9.75 2.98
CA SER A 169 9.06 9.90 2.69
C SER A 169 8.61 8.90 1.63
N LEU A 170 7.32 8.61 1.61
CA LEU A 170 6.71 7.70 0.66
C LEU A 170 5.53 8.41 0.01
N ALA A 171 5.53 8.46 -1.32
CA ALA A 171 4.38 8.89 -2.10
C ALA A 171 3.49 7.68 -2.32
N ILE A 172 2.33 7.66 -1.68
CA ILE A 172 1.32 6.60 -1.79
C ILE A 172 0.81 6.51 -3.21
N THR A 173 0.78 5.30 -3.75
CA THR A 173 0.26 5.03 -5.10
C THR A 173 -1.04 4.23 -5.10
N PHE A 174 -1.41 3.60 -3.98
CA PHE A 174 -2.70 2.94 -3.85
C PHE A 174 -3.86 3.95 -3.91
N MET A 175 -5.03 3.47 -4.33
CA MET A 175 -6.24 4.27 -4.58
C MET A 175 -5.93 5.49 -5.46
N PRO A 176 -5.37 5.30 -6.69
CA PRO A 176 -4.79 6.39 -7.47
C PRO A 176 -5.82 7.44 -7.89
N HIS A 177 -7.07 7.03 -8.08
CA HIS A 177 -8.17 7.86 -8.54
C HIS A 177 -8.77 8.80 -7.47
N TRP A 178 -8.35 8.70 -6.21
CA TRP A 178 -8.81 9.60 -5.14
C TRP A 178 -7.72 10.57 -4.72
N ASP A 179 -8.03 11.86 -4.60
CA ASP A 179 -7.10 12.84 -4.03
C ASP A 179 -7.04 12.74 -2.50
N ASP A 180 -8.20 12.69 -1.85
CA ASP A 180 -8.33 12.50 -0.40
C ASP A 180 -8.63 11.03 -0.08
N LEU A 181 -7.63 10.34 0.46
CA LEU A 181 -7.77 8.92 0.84
C LEU A 181 -8.77 8.69 1.98
N ARG A 182 -9.16 9.74 2.72
CA ARG A 182 -10.12 9.67 3.82
C ARG A 182 -11.56 9.90 3.41
N ALA A 183 -11.80 10.23 2.13
CA ALA A 183 -13.10 10.58 1.58
C ALA A 183 -14.05 9.38 1.41
N TYR A 184 -14.14 8.50 2.40
CA TYR A 184 -15.00 7.32 2.34
C TYR A 184 -16.48 7.74 2.22
N PRO A 185 -17.20 7.26 1.18
CA PRO A 185 -18.63 7.49 1.04
C PRO A 185 -19.45 6.62 2.00
N GLY A 186 -19.01 5.37 2.22
CA GLY A 186 -19.58 4.45 3.19
C GLY A 186 -19.05 4.71 4.60
N TYR A 187 -19.89 4.44 5.60
CA TYR A 187 -19.51 4.47 7.02
C TYR A 187 -20.23 3.38 7.79
N PHE A 188 -19.60 2.89 8.85
CA PHE A 188 -20.15 1.86 9.72
C PHE A 188 -19.79 2.17 11.17
N PHE A 189 -20.76 2.00 12.07
CA PHE A 189 -20.54 2.12 13.50
C PHE A 189 -21.47 1.20 14.25
N ALA A 190 -20.91 0.21 14.94
CA ALA A 190 -21.67 -0.74 15.74
C ALA A 190 -20.91 -1.05 17.03
N PRO A 191 -21.24 -0.38 18.16
CA PRO A 191 -20.73 -0.78 19.45
C PRO A 191 -21.38 -2.10 19.89
N ASP A 192 -20.60 -3.03 20.44
CA ASP A 192 -21.03 -4.27 21.06
C ASP A 192 -20.63 -4.30 22.54
N PRO A 193 -21.47 -3.76 23.45
CA PRO A 193 -21.17 -3.74 24.88
C PRO A 193 -21.04 -5.14 25.52
N GLY A 194 -21.50 -6.20 24.83
CA GLY A 194 -21.38 -7.58 25.29
C GLY A 194 -20.04 -8.24 24.93
N PHE A 195 -19.26 -7.63 24.03
CA PHE A 195 -17.94 -8.09 23.64
C PHE A 195 -16.84 -7.37 24.42
N HIS A 196 -15.69 -8.02 24.62
CA HIS A 196 -14.59 -7.44 25.41
C HIS A 196 -13.93 -6.21 24.76
N ASP A 197 -14.06 -6.09 23.43
CA ASP A 197 -13.74 -4.89 22.68
C ASP A 197 -15.03 -4.33 22.09
N VAL A 198 -15.57 -3.30 22.75
CA VAL A 198 -16.86 -2.68 22.39
C VAL A 198 -16.89 -2.22 20.94
N ASP A 199 -15.75 -1.80 20.39
CA ASP A 199 -15.68 -1.28 19.03
C ASP A 199 -15.17 -2.31 18.02
N PHE A 200 -15.12 -3.60 18.38
CA PHE A 200 -14.51 -4.65 17.56
C PHE A 200 -15.05 -4.69 16.13
N LEU A 201 -16.39 -4.67 15.97
CA LEU A 201 -17.02 -4.72 14.64
C LEU A 201 -16.67 -3.49 13.80
N THR A 202 -16.60 -2.31 14.43
CA THR A 202 -16.20 -1.06 13.76
C THR A 202 -14.74 -1.13 13.34
N LYS A 203 -13.84 -1.58 14.23
CA LYS A 203 -12.41 -1.77 13.92
C LYS A 203 -12.21 -2.76 12.77
N LEU A 204 -12.96 -3.85 12.77
CA LEU A 204 -12.92 -4.86 11.71
C LEU A 204 -13.34 -4.28 10.36
N TRP A 205 -14.43 -3.51 10.33
CA TRP A 205 -14.92 -2.87 9.11
C TRP A 205 -13.87 -1.91 8.54
N TYR A 206 -13.32 -1.01 9.35
CA TYR A 206 -12.31 -0.06 8.87
C TYR A 206 -10.97 -0.70 8.53
N ALA A 207 -10.61 -1.82 9.17
CA ALA A 207 -9.44 -2.60 8.75
C ALA A 207 -9.66 -3.18 7.35
N GLY A 208 -10.83 -3.77 7.07
CA GLY A 208 -11.20 -4.25 5.74
C GLY A 208 -11.23 -3.13 4.69
N ALA A 209 -11.82 -1.98 5.04
CA ALA A 209 -11.84 -0.79 4.18
C ALA A 209 -10.42 -0.38 3.76
N TYR A 210 -9.50 -0.37 4.73
CA TYR A 210 -8.11 0.01 4.48
C TYR A 210 -7.37 -1.04 3.64
N THR A 211 -7.63 -2.33 3.85
CA THR A 211 -7.07 -3.41 3.01
C THR A 211 -7.51 -3.28 1.55
N VAL A 212 -8.81 -3.05 1.29
CA VAL A 212 -9.31 -2.79 -0.07
C VAL A 212 -8.63 -1.55 -0.66
N GLN A 213 -8.46 -0.50 0.17
CA GLN A 213 -7.79 0.71 -0.27
C GLN A 213 -6.32 0.45 -0.67
N THR A 214 -5.56 -0.30 0.11
CA THR A 214 -4.15 -0.62 -0.19
C THR A 214 -3.99 -1.59 -1.37
N ASN A 215 -5.00 -2.43 -1.62
CA ASN A 215 -5.04 -3.38 -2.75
C ASN A 215 -5.62 -2.77 -4.04
N THR A 216 -6.06 -1.51 -4.02
CA THR A 216 -6.49 -0.79 -5.22
C THR A 216 -5.29 -0.05 -5.80
N ILE A 217 -4.81 -0.42 -6.98
CA ILE A 217 -3.59 0.14 -7.57
C ILE A 217 -3.85 0.68 -8.99
N ASP A 218 -2.91 1.44 -9.53
CA ASP A 218 -2.94 1.80 -10.95
C ASP A 218 -2.67 0.55 -11.81
N ALA A 219 -3.36 0.44 -12.96
CA ALA A 219 -3.21 -0.70 -13.87
C ALA A 219 -1.78 -0.85 -14.44
N HIS A 220 -0.93 0.18 -14.33
CA HIS A 220 0.48 0.16 -14.73
C HIS A 220 1.44 -0.05 -13.55
N GLU A 221 0.93 -0.39 -12.37
CA GLU A 221 1.72 -0.66 -11.16
C GLU A 221 1.63 -2.12 -10.67
N ALA A 222 1.22 -3.02 -11.57
CA ALA A 222 1.16 -4.45 -11.30
C ALA A 222 2.56 -5.08 -11.30
N ARG A 223 2.69 -6.25 -10.68
CA ARG A 223 3.94 -7.02 -10.70
C ARG A 223 4.15 -7.63 -12.08
N LEU A 224 5.36 -7.52 -12.61
CA LEU A 224 5.76 -8.27 -13.80
C LEU A 224 5.66 -9.79 -13.56
N GLN A 225 5.01 -10.48 -14.51
CA GLN A 225 4.91 -11.94 -14.56
C GLN A 225 5.48 -12.47 -15.89
N PRO A 226 6.29 -13.56 -15.89
CA PRO A 226 6.81 -14.27 -14.73
C PRO A 226 7.77 -13.38 -13.92
N CYS A 227 7.86 -13.65 -12.62
CA CYS A 227 8.59 -12.78 -11.72
C CYS A 227 10.08 -12.68 -12.05
N PRO A 228 10.65 -11.46 -11.99
CA PRO A 228 12.06 -11.23 -12.26
C PRO A 228 12.94 -11.92 -11.22
N ALA A 229 14.21 -12.13 -11.58
CA ALA A 229 15.23 -12.59 -10.67
C ALA A 229 15.40 -11.62 -9.47
N ALA A 230 15.93 -12.14 -8.36
CA ALA A 230 16.16 -11.39 -7.12
C ALA A 230 16.92 -10.06 -7.36
N GLY A 231 16.57 -9.02 -6.59
CA GLY A 231 17.17 -7.69 -6.69
C GLY A 231 16.26 -6.59 -7.23
N GLY A 232 14.96 -6.87 -7.43
CA GLY A 232 13.97 -5.86 -7.76
C GLY A 232 12.54 -6.39 -7.85
N TRP A 233 11.57 -5.49 -7.71
CA TRP A 233 10.14 -5.83 -7.69
C TRP A 233 9.39 -5.56 -8.98
N ALA A 234 10.00 -5.02 -10.04
CA ALA A 234 9.38 -4.75 -11.35
C ALA A 234 7.85 -4.53 -11.30
N ASN A 235 7.44 -3.57 -10.46
CA ASN A 235 6.04 -3.25 -10.20
C ASN A 235 5.55 -2.16 -11.17
N ASP A 236 6.02 -2.23 -12.41
CA ASP A 236 5.72 -1.34 -13.54
C ASP A 236 5.09 -2.10 -14.72
N ALA A 237 4.51 -3.28 -14.44
CA ALA A 237 3.82 -4.08 -15.45
C ALA A 237 2.36 -3.65 -15.60
N SER A 238 1.78 -4.02 -16.75
CA SER A 238 0.34 -3.89 -16.97
C SER A 238 -0.42 -5.00 -16.24
N GLY A 239 -1.40 -4.63 -15.43
CA GLY A 239 -2.32 -5.53 -14.75
C GLY A 239 -3.55 -5.94 -15.57
N GLY A 240 -3.64 -5.53 -16.83
CA GLY A 240 -4.72 -5.92 -17.74
C GLY A 240 -5.08 -4.84 -18.77
N PRO A 241 -5.95 -5.17 -19.76
CA PRO A 241 -6.39 -4.24 -20.81
C PRO A 241 -7.51 -3.32 -20.31
N VAL A 242 -7.35 -2.74 -19.12
CA VAL A 242 -8.37 -1.91 -18.47
C VAL A 242 -7.83 -0.50 -18.27
N GLU A 243 -8.73 0.47 -18.41
CA GLU A 243 -8.45 1.86 -18.06
C GLU A 243 -8.94 2.12 -16.64
N GLY A 244 -8.07 2.70 -15.80
CA GLY A 244 -8.39 3.03 -14.42
C GLY A 244 -7.77 2.09 -13.38
N PRO A 245 -8.08 2.30 -12.09
CA PRO A 245 -7.56 1.49 -11.00
C PRO A 245 -8.02 0.04 -11.12
N ILE A 246 -7.15 -0.88 -10.72
CA ILE A 246 -7.46 -2.29 -10.58
C ILE A 246 -7.38 -2.71 -9.12
N LEU A 247 -8.10 -3.78 -8.82
CA LEU A 247 -7.97 -4.45 -7.54
C LEU A 247 -7.05 -5.66 -7.69
N VAL A 248 -6.09 -5.80 -6.78
CA VAL A 248 -5.17 -6.92 -6.71
C VAL A 248 -5.39 -7.76 -5.46
N ASP A 249 -4.84 -8.98 -5.46
CA ASP A 249 -4.93 -9.93 -4.36
C ASP A 249 -4.22 -9.44 -3.08
N GLY A 250 -3.11 -8.71 -3.24
CA GLY A 250 -2.36 -8.14 -2.13
C GLY A 250 -1.54 -6.92 -2.53
N ALA A 251 -1.42 -5.97 -1.60
CA ALA A 251 -0.58 -4.78 -1.78
C ALA A 251 0.90 -5.15 -1.89
N GLN A 252 1.36 -6.18 -1.19
CA GLN A 252 2.76 -6.60 -1.15
C GLN A 252 3.12 -7.70 -2.16
N ARG A 253 2.42 -8.83 -2.11
CA ARG A 253 2.73 -10.07 -2.85
C ARG A 253 1.83 -10.19 -4.07
N ASP A 254 2.39 -10.75 -5.14
CA ASP A 254 1.84 -10.99 -6.46
C ASP A 254 1.32 -9.75 -7.20
N ARG A 255 0.56 -8.85 -6.56
CA ARG A 255 0.01 -7.61 -7.16
C ARG A 255 -0.55 -7.85 -8.55
N VAL A 256 -1.26 -8.97 -8.71
CA VAL A 256 -1.91 -9.37 -9.95
C VAL A 256 -3.42 -9.26 -9.79
N PHE A 257 -4.11 -9.19 -10.92
CA PHE A 257 -5.58 -9.24 -10.93
C PHE A 257 -6.06 -10.50 -10.19
N SER A 258 -6.85 -10.30 -9.13
CA SER A 258 -7.30 -11.40 -8.29
C SER A 258 -8.55 -12.08 -8.85
N VAL A 259 -8.61 -13.41 -8.74
CA VAL A 259 -9.89 -14.15 -8.84
C VAL A 259 -10.81 -13.87 -7.64
N ASP A 260 -10.29 -13.30 -6.56
CA ASP A 260 -11.05 -12.76 -5.42
C ASP A 260 -11.75 -11.44 -5.73
N TYR A 261 -11.56 -10.90 -6.95
CA TYR A 261 -12.29 -9.73 -7.46
C TYR A 261 -13.79 -9.79 -7.15
N THR A 262 -14.39 -10.97 -7.18
CA THR A 262 -15.81 -11.13 -6.85
C THR A 262 -16.12 -10.75 -5.40
N ILE A 263 -15.32 -11.20 -4.42
CA ILE A 263 -15.56 -10.92 -2.99
C ILE A 263 -15.22 -9.47 -2.69
N ASP A 264 -14.08 -9.01 -3.18
CA ASP A 264 -13.58 -7.69 -2.88
C ASP A 264 -14.33 -6.59 -3.62
N SER A 265 -14.91 -6.87 -4.79
CA SER A 265 -15.80 -5.92 -5.49
C SER A 265 -17.11 -5.70 -4.75
N TYR A 266 -17.67 -6.70 -4.05
CA TYR A 266 -18.83 -6.48 -3.18
C TYR A 266 -18.49 -5.51 -2.06
N PHE A 267 -17.37 -5.74 -1.37
CA PHE A 267 -16.89 -4.78 -0.37
C PHE A 267 -16.65 -3.42 -1.01
N ALA A 268 -15.85 -3.33 -2.08
CA ALA A 268 -15.52 -2.09 -2.75
C ALA A 268 -16.76 -1.33 -3.24
N SER A 269 -17.82 -2.01 -3.70
CA SER A 269 -19.06 -1.36 -4.13
C SER A 269 -19.79 -0.62 -3.00
N ASP A 270 -19.73 -1.15 -1.77
CA ASP A 270 -20.24 -0.48 -0.57
C ASP A 270 -19.31 0.67 -0.11
N TYR A 271 -18.02 0.63 -0.50
CA TYR A 271 -17.00 1.61 -0.14
C TYR A 271 -16.71 2.71 -1.16
N THR A 272 -17.06 2.56 -2.46
CA THR A 272 -16.51 3.43 -3.53
C THR A 272 -17.52 4.00 -4.51
N ALA A 273 -18.79 3.57 -4.51
CA ALA A 273 -19.75 4.00 -5.53
C ALA A 273 -20.74 5.06 -5.00
N PRO A 274 -20.84 6.25 -5.64
CA PRO A 274 -22.12 6.90 -5.83
C PRO A 274 -22.99 5.99 -6.72
N THR A 275 -24.31 6.00 -6.56
CA THR A 275 -25.29 5.13 -7.23
C THR A 275 -25.38 5.24 -8.78
N THR A 276 -24.31 5.59 -9.49
CA THR A 276 -24.29 5.82 -10.94
C THR A 276 -23.01 5.32 -11.63
N VAL A 277 -22.45 4.18 -11.20
CA VAL A 277 -21.61 3.40 -12.13
C VAL A 277 -22.58 2.69 -13.10
N PRO A 278 -22.41 2.80 -14.43
CA PRO A 278 -23.27 2.12 -15.37
C PRO A 278 -23.28 0.62 -15.04
N THR A 279 -24.48 0.08 -14.84
CA THR A 279 -24.77 -1.34 -14.57
C THR A 279 -24.22 -2.32 -15.61
N ASP A 280 -23.58 -1.83 -16.68
CA ASP A 280 -23.04 -2.65 -17.76
C ASP A 280 -21.65 -3.24 -17.44
N ALA A 281 -21.02 -2.85 -16.33
CA ALA A 281 -19.88 -3.59 -15.74
C ALA A 281 -20.33 -4.69 -14.75
N LEU A 282 -21.64 -4.78 -14.47
CA LEU A 282 -22.28 -5.70 -13.52
C LEU A 282 -23.12 -6.74 -14.27
N LEU A 283 -22.46 -7.61 -15.02
CA LEU A 283 -23.14 -8.79 -15.56
C LEU A 283 -22.22 -10.00 -15.40
N PHE A 284 -22.52 -10.90 -14.46
CA PHE A 284 -22.72 -12.31 -14.82
C PHE A 284 -23.52 -13.08 -13.75
N ARG A 285 -24.41 -13.91 -14.29
CA ARG A 285 -25.44 -14.73 -13.65
C ARG A 285 -24.93 -15.56 -12.47
N LEU A 286 -25.72 -15.54 -11.40
CA LEU A 286 -25.75 -16.60 -10.38
C LEU A 286 -25.83 -17.97 -11.07
N ILE A 287 -24.80 -18.80 -10.89
CA ILE A 287 -24.88 -20.24 -11.16
C ILE A 287 -25.75 -20.82 -10.03
N PRO A 288 -26.95 -21.35 -10.30
CA PRO A 288 -27.70 -22.03 -9.26
C PRO A 288 -27.00 -23.35 -8.96
N GLU A 289 -26.72 -23.61 -7.68
CA GLU A 289 -26.32 -24.93 -7.19
C GLU A 289 -27.26 -26.01 -7.74
N GLN A 290 -26.71 -26.95 -8.52
CA GLN A 290 -27.36 -28.23 -8.78
C GLN A 290 -27.27 -29.06 -7.50
N LYS A 291 -28.34 -28.99 -6.71
CA LYS A 291 -28.66 -29.88 -5.59
C LYS A 291 -28.56 -31.34 -6.05
N LYS A 292 -27.46 -32.02 -5.72
CA LYS A 292 -27.35 -33.48 -5.81
C LYS A 292 -28.40 -34.07 -4.87
N ARG A 293 -29.51 -34.54 -5.42
CA ARG A 293 -30.43 -35.42 -4.69
C ARG A 293 -29.96 -36.84 -4.87
N ASP A 294 -29.77 -37.50 -3.74
CA ASP A 294 -29.69 -38.94 -3.64
C ASP A 294 -30.90 -39.60 -4.30
N ALA A 295 -30.63 -40.63 -5.09
CA ALA A 295 -31.58 -41.70 -5.39
C ALA A 295 -30.78 -42.99 -5.55
N GLY A 296 -30.59 -43.70 -4.44
CA GLY A 296 -30.44 -45.14 -4.47
C GLY A 296 -31.83 -45.78 -4.63
N GLY A 297 -31.90 -46.86 -5.41
CA GLY A 297 -32.90 -47.91 -5.20
C GLY A 297 -33.82 -48.27 -6.37
N ALA A 298 -33.49 -49.42 -6.98
CA ALA A 298 -34.39 -50.47 -7.49
C ALA A 298 -35.29 -50.21 -8.72
N ALA A 299 -34.91 -50.79 -9.86
CA ALA A 299 -35.43 -52.09 -10.33
C ALA A 299 -34.45 -52.69 -11.35
#